data_AF-A0A3S4X6P1-F1
#
_entry.id   AF-A0A3S4X6P1-F1
#
_cell.length_a   1.000
_cell.length_b   1.000
_cell.length_c   1.000
_cell.angle_alpha   90.00
_cell.angle_beta   90.00
_cell.angle_gamma   90.00
#
_symmetry.space_group_name_H-M   'P 1'
#
loop_
_entity.id
_entity.type
_entity.pdbx_description
1 polymer ?
#
loop_
_entity_poly.entity_id
_entity_poly.type
_entity_poly.pdbx_seq_one_letter_code
_entity_poly.pdbx_strand_id
1 'polypeptide(L)'
;MFSKSFPLTLWAALCFLLISPQPSSASIVVNGTRVVYPGNDKEVTVKLSNVGQAPMLVQSWIDTGDSDAKPEKFACPLFLRRPLTASIPIKARRYA
;
A
#
# COMPACT_ATOMS: atom_id res chain seq x y z
N MET A 1 -41.36 22.96 -32.31
CA MET A 1 -40.12 22.16 -32.17
C MET A 1 -39.24 22.81 -31.12
N PHE A 2 -39.26 22.31 -29.87
CA PHE A 2 -38.39 22.79 -28.79
C PHE A 2 -37.00 22.17 -28.97
N SER A 3 -36.03 22.94 -29.46
CA SER A 3 -34.62 22.56 -29.41
C SER A 3 -34.15 22.73 -27.95
N LYS A 4 -34.10 21.64 -27.19
CA LYS A 4 -33.46 21.64 -25.86
C LYS A 4 -31.95 21.59 -26.07
N SER A 5 -31.32 22.76 -26.21
CA SER A 5 -29.87 22.88 -26.08
C SER A 5 -29.51 22.52 -24.63
N PHE A 6 -28.94 21.34 -24.41
CA PHE A 6 -28.40 21.00 -23.09
C PHE A 6 -27.39 22.08 -22.68
N PRO A 7 -27.51 22.71 -21.49
CA PRO A 7 -26.67 23.85 -21.17
C PRO A 7 -25.23 23.37 -20.96
N LEU A 8 -24.28 24.05 -21.61
CA LEU A 8 -22.85 23.76 -21.53
C LEU A 8 -22.33 23.70 -20.08
N THR A 9 -22.99 24.39 -19.16
CA THR A 9 -22.72 24.36 -17.72
C THR A 9 -22.98 23.00 -17.08
N LEU A 10 -23.98 22.23 -17.53
CA LEU A 10 -24.23 20.86 -17.06
C LEU A 10 -23.10 19.93 -17.48
N TRP A 11 -22.61 20.07 -18.71
CA TRP A 11 -21.47 19.32 -19.21
C TRP A 11 -20.17 19.69 -18.48
N ALA A 12 -19.92 20.98 -18.25
CA ALA A 12 -18.77 21.44 -17.49
C ALA A 12 -18.79 20.95 -16.04
N ALA A 13 -19.95 20.99 -15.37
CA ALA A 13 -20.11 20.47 -14.01
C ALA A 13 -19.91 18.96 -13.94
N LEU A 14 -20.42 18.21 -14.92
CA LEU A 14 -20.22 16.77 -15.02
C LEU A 14 -18.74 16.42 -15.25
N CYS A 15 -18.06 17.12 -16.18
CA CYS A 15 -16.63 16.95 -16.41
C CYS A 15 -15.81 17.24 -15.15
N PHE A 16 -16.18 18.29 -14.40
CA PHE A 16 -15.52 18.63 -13.14
C PHE A 16 -15.69 17.53 -12.08
N LEU A 17 -16.88 16.92 -11.97
CA LEU A 17 -17.13 15.81 -11.05
C LEU A 17 -16.31 14.56 -11.41
N LEU A 18 -16.20 14.26 -12.71
CA LEU A 18 -15.50 13.08 -13.23
C LEU A 18 -13.97 13.16 -13.07
N ILE A 19 -13.39 14.36 -13.00
CA ILE A 19 -11.94 14.56 -12.84
C ILE A 19 -11.55 14.71 -11.35
N SER A 20 -12.51 14.64 -10.43
CA SER A 20 -12.22 14.78 -9.00
C SER A 20 -11.29 13.66 -8.50
N PRO A 21 -10.23 14.00 -7.73
CA PRO A 21 -9.30 13.02 -7.22
C PRO A 21 -10.01 12.07 -6.25
N GLN A 22 -9.82 10.77 -6.46
CA GLN A 22 -10.38 9.75 -5.58
C GLN A 22 -9.52 9.61 -4.31
N PRO A 23 -10.13 9.40 -3.12
CA PRO A 23 -9.38 9.13 -1.91
C PRO A 23 -8.62 7.80 -2.04
N SER A 24 -7.31 7.83 -1.77
CA SER A 24 -6.51 6.60 -1.66
C SER A 24 -6.64 6.01 -0.26
N SER A 25 -6.89 4.71 -0.18
CA SER A 25 -6.99 3.97 1.08
C SER A 25 -5.71 3.19 1.36
N ALA A 26 -5.00 3.54 2.42
CA ALA A 26 -3.82 2.81 2.90
C ALA A 26 -4.03 2.39 4.36
N SER A 27 -3.82 1.11 4.65
CA SER A 27 -4.00 0.56 6.01
C SER A 27 -2.69 0.17 6.69
N ILE A 28 -1.61 -0.07 5.94
CA ILE A 28 -0.31 -0.51 6.46
C ILE A 28 0.70 0.63 6.34
N VAL A 29 1.36 0.95 7.45
CA VAL A 29 2.49 1.89 7.51
C VAL A 29 3.76 1.11 7.81
N VAL A 30 4.77 1.30 6.96
CA VAL A 30 6.15 0.83 7.19
C VAL A 30 6.88 1.90 7.98
N ASN A 31 7.51 1.52 9.09
CA ASN A 31 8.22 2.50 9.91
C ASN A 31 9.62 2.80 9.34
N GLY A 32 9.70 3.86 8.53
CA GLY A 32 10.90 4.29 7.82
C GLY A 32 10.84 4.02 6.32
N THR A 33 11.74 4.67 5.57
CA THR A 33 11.87 4.54 4.10
C THR A 33 13.09 3.72 3.67
N ARG A 34 13.94 3.37 4.63
CA ARG A 34 15.16 2.59 4.43
C ARG A 34 15.48 1.79 5.68
N VAL A 35 16.07 0.63 5.46
CA VAL A 35 16.67 -0.21 6.49
C VAL A 35 18.16 -0.30 6.20
N VAL A 36 19.00 0.01 7.19
CA VAL A 36 20.45 -0.21 7.11
C VAL A 36 20.74 -1.52 7.82
N TYR A 37 21.28 -2.50 7.10
CA TYR A 37 21.62 -3.82 7.65
C TYR A 37 23.05 -3.80 8.22
N PRO A 38 23.23 -3.95 9.55
CA PRO A 38 24.58 -4.02 10.13
C PRO A 38 25.22 -5.37 9.76
N GLY A 39 26.45 -5.34 9.22
CA GLY A 39 27.10 -6.55 8.71
C GLY A 39 27.38 -7.64 9.76
N ASN A 40 27.35 -7.30 11.05
CA ASN A 40 27.57 -8.25 12.15
C ASN A 40 26.25 -8.84 12.71
N ASP A 41 25.10 -8.35 12.25
CA ASP A 41 23.79 -8.81 12.71
C ASP A 41 23.27 -9.93 11.81
N LYS A 42 22.51 -10.85 12.41
CA LYS A 42 21.89 -11.99 11.69
C LYS A 42 20.53 -11.66 11.10
N GLU A 43 19.86 -10.65 11.65
CA GLU A 43 18.56 -10.19 11.19
C GLU A 43 18.34 -8.73 11.57
N VAL A 44 17.50 -8.06 10.79
CA VAL A 44 16.97 -6.73 11.14
C VAL A 44 15.45 -6.80 11.07
N THR A 45 14.78 -6.18 12.04
CA THR A 45 13.31 -6.16 12.10
C THR A 45 12.76 -4.89 11.48
N VAL A 46 11.91 -5.06 10.47
CA VAL A 46 11.09 -3.97 9.91
C VAL A 46 9.74 -3.96 10.60
N LYS A 47 9.37 -2.83 11.21
CA LYS A 47 8.09 -2.69 11.91
C LYS A 47 7.00 -2.23 10.94
N LEU A 48 5.93 -3.00 10.90
CA LEU A 48 4.70 -2.71 10.15
C LEU A 48 3.56 -2.41 11.12
N SER A 49 2.76 -1.41 10.80
CA SER A 49 1.62 -0.98 11.61
C SER A 49 0.34 -0.96 10.79
N ASN A 50 -0.68 -1.70 11.23
CA ASN A 50 -2.01 -1.61 10.65
C ASN A 50 -2.80 -0.50 11.36
N VAL A 51 -2.88 0.66 10.69
CA VAL A 51 -3.65 1.85 11.13
C VAL A 51 -5.08 1.86 10.58
N GLY A 52 -5.42 0.89 9.72
CA GLY A 52 -6.75 0.69 9.18
C GLY A 52 -7.75 0.20 10.22
N GLN A 53 -9.00 0.02 9.78
CA GLN A 53 -10.10 -0.39 10.65
C GLN A 53 -10.33 -1.92 10.66
N ALA A 54 -9.70 -2.66 9.75
CA ALA A 54 -9.89 -4.10 9.58
C ALA A 54 -8.56 -4.87 9.61
N PRO A 55 -8.57 -6.18 9.97
CA PRO A 55 -7.42 -7.06 9.80
C PRO A 55 -6.98 -7.14 8.34
N MET A 56 -5.68 -7.16 8.09
CA MET A 56 -5.09 -7.17 6.74
C MET A 56 -4.04 -8.27 6.62
N LEU A 57 -4.03 -8.97 5.49
CA LEU A 57 -2.95 -9.87 5.12
C LEU A 57 -1.84 -9.05 4.46
N VAL A 58 -0.62 -9.17 4.99
CA VAL A 58 0.56 -8.51 4.42
C VAL A 58 1.45 -9.55 3.77
N GLN A 59 1.78 -9.31 2.50
CA GLN A 59 2.78 -10.06 1.76
C GLN A 59 4.03 -9.20 1.56
N SER A 60 5.21 -9.80 1.68
CA SER A 60 6.48 -9.11 1.52
C SER A 60 7.48 -9.97 0.75
N TRP A 61 8.25 -9.32 -0.13
CA TRP A 61 9.34 -9.91 -0.91
C TRP A 61 10.52 -8.93 -0.95
N ILE A 62 11.68 -9.43 -1.34
CA ILE A 62 12.89 -8.64 -1.59
C ILE A 62 13.15 -8.69 -3.10
N ASP A 63 13.55 -7.54 -3.66
CA ASP A 63 13.87 -7.35 -5.07
C ASP A 63 15.20 -6.57 -5.16
N THR A 64 15.92 -6.71 -6.28
CA THR A 64 17.15 -5.99 -6.63
C THR A 64 16.90 -4.63 -7.33
N GLY A 65 15.64 -4.23 -7.51
CA GLY A 65 15.25 -2.95 -8.10
C GLY A 65 14.66 -3.06 -9.51
N ASP A 66 14.27 -4.27 -9.93
CA ASP A 66 13.53 -4.50 -11.17
C ASP A 66 12.06 -4.76 -10.84
N SER A 67 11.21 -3.76 -11.04
CA SER A 67 9.79 -3.86 -10.70
C SER A 67 9.01 -4.90 -11.50
N ASP A 68 9.53 -5.31 -12.66
CA ASP A 68 8.84 -6.25 -13.57
C ASP A 68 9.28 -7.69 -13.37
N ALA A 69 10.41 -7.92 -12.69
CA ALA A 69 10.87 -9.27 -12.44
C ALA A 69 10.03 -9.96 -11.35
N LYS A 70 9.73 -11.23 -11.60
CA LYS A 70 8.90 -12.03 -10.71
C LYS A 70 9.70 -12.37 -9.45
N PRO A 71 9.06 -12.44 -8.26
CA PRO A 71 9.73 -12.80 -6.99
C PRO A 71 10.56 -14.09 -7.08
N GLU A 72 10.13 -15.03 -7.91
CA GLU A 72 10.76 -16.33 -8.16
C GLU A 72 12.09 -16.26 -8.92
N LYS A 73 12.37 -15.15 -9.62
CA LYS A 73 13.53 -14.99 -10.50
C LYS A 73 14.69 -14.24 -9.85
N PHE A 74 14.54 -13.76 -8.62
CA PHE A 74 15.58 -12.99 -7.93
C PHE A 74 16.49 -13.86 -7.06
N ALA A 75 17.79 -13.66 -7.21
CA ALA A 75 18.82 -14.20 -6.34
C ALA A 75 19.33 -13.11 -5.39
N CYS A 76 18.61 -12.88 -4.29
CA CYS A 76 19.10 -12.03 -3.19
C CYS A 76 19.65 -12.93 -2.06
N PRO A 77 20.82 -12.63 -1.46
CA PRO A 77 21.35 -13.41 -0.34
C PRO A 77 20.59 -13.21 0.98
N LEU A 78 19.56 -12.36 0.99
CA LEU A 78 18.70 -12.08 2.14
C LEU A 78 17.35 -12.78 1.97
N PHE A 79 16.79 -13.27 3.07
CA PHE A 79 15.45 -13.87 3.09
C PHE A 79 14.57 -13.27 4.19
N LEU A 80 13.26 -13.28 3.98
CA LEU A 80 12.27 -12.83 4.96
C LEU A 80 11.75 -14.03 5.77
N ARG A 81 11.77 -13.94 7.11
CA ARG A 81 11.28 -15.03 7.97
C ARG A 81 9.78 -15.32 7.80
N ARG A 82 8.97 -14.30 7.52
CA ARG A 82 7.51 -14.43 7.35
C ARG A 82 7.04 -13.59 6.16
N PRO A 83 7.11 -14.12 4.94
CA PRO A 83 6.67 -13.39 3.75
C PRO A 83 5.15 -13.17 3.74
N LEU A 84 4.37 -13.92 4.53
CA LEU A 84 2.93 -13.74 4.71
C LEU A 84 2.62 -13.60 6.20
N THR A 85 2.00 -12.48 6.59
CA THR A 85 1.62 -12.20 7.99
C THR A 85 0.25 -11.55 8.07
N ALA A 86 -0.63 -12.07 8.91
CA ALA A 86 -1.88 -11.40 9.26
C ALA A 86 -1.62 -10.28 10.27
N SER A 87 -2.13 -9.08 10.00
CA SER A 87 -1.96 -7.88 10.82
C SER A 87 -3.31 -7.36 11.33
N ILE A 88 -3.40 -7.15 12.65
CA ILE A 88 -4.61 -6.67 13.31
C ILE A 88 -4.49 -5.15 13.56
N PRO A 89 -5.58 -4.37 13.41
CA PRO A 89 -5.60 -2.94 13.70
C PRO A 89 -5.01 -2.58 15.06
N ILE A 90 -4.23 -1.50 15.14
CA ILE A 90 -3.66 -1.00 16.39
C ILE A 90 -4.76 -0.69 17.42
N LYS A 91 -5.90 -0.14 16.99
CA LYS A 91 -7.03 0.16 17.88
C LYS A 91 -7.60 -1.11 18.53
N ALA A 92 -7.64 -2.22 17.79
CA ALA A 92 -8.13 -3.51 18.31
C ALA A 92 -7.15 -4.15 19.31
N ARG A 93 -5.85 -3.87 19.19
CA ARG A 93 -4.80 -4.39 20.08
C ARG A 93 -4.84 -3.82 21.50
N ARG A 94 -5.52 -2.69 21.74
CA ARG A 94 -5.67 -2.10 23.09
C ARG A 94 -6.76 -2.78 23.94
N TYR A 95 -7.54 -3.68 23.35
CA TYR A 95 -8.67 -4.36 23.99
C TYR A 95 -8.49 -5.89 24.00
N ALA A 96 -7.30 -6.38 23.67
CA ALA A 96 -6.94 -7.80 23.61
C ALA A 96 -5.85 -8.12 24.63
#